data_AF-A0A7W8ND76-F1
#
_entry.id   AF-A0A7W8ND76-F1
#
_cell.length_a   1.000
_cell.length_b   1.000
_cell.length_c   1.000
_cell.angle_alpha   90.00
_cell.angle_beta   90.00
_cell.angle_gamma   90.00
#
_symmetry.space_group_name_H-M   'P 1'
#
loop_
_entity.id
_entity.type
_entity.pdbx_description
1 polymer ?
#
loop_
_entity_poly.entity_id
_entity_poly.type
_entity_poly.pdbx_seq_one_letter_code
_entity_poly.pdbx_strand_id
1 'polypeptide(L)'
;MIKTTRACLLLPLLLMACQGPQKQASTPRTLLPQSLEVRPPTVQVNGQPLTSGVTLQPGDTITITVPSAPPVVVTPPPVSVPTPPAPIPVPPTPNVAGTWAPLATEGKTFTLSNPSRVRYGLGEVWNVKDNLVGTLTCGNGVFGDPAVGQTKVCELFVPSVTEAAPSAPLVYNPPLTITKGGTYTGAWESLDANTPAVLVKTGEPVTIENCTLRGKGILIKAPWVSAQLTVRGCTGLGLNPDDVTRIPGRFVHAEGFNSVTIERNALINTAGIYLNAWAGSNAAPVIVRYNRARDIEGRYSDGKSGFQDKFYRVQFLQLNAVKNAVGVDIGWNRIDNTARKSHVEDTINLYASSGTAASPIRVHDNLINGAFGTPPSGSYSGGGIMLGDGKGEHQEAVKNTVLEASNYGIAVAGGNNMRVLDNVALGTGQLPDGTLLDADPDAGFYGRNYSKETRDASTVLFQNNYSGWGRPKKGQPDARWDYSLNPKLVTSVNNLSAPKGPITPGMLAEAVANWEERARAAGLSDVGGL
;
A
#
# COMPACT_ATOMS: atom_id res chain seq x y z
N MET A 1 44.64 37.22 5.38
CA MET A 1 44.07 38.46 4.82
C MET A 1 44.19 38.39 3.30
N ILE A 2 43.05 38.38 2.58
CA ILE A 2 42.72 39.10 1.33
C ILE A 2 43.91 39.28 0.35
N LYS A 3 43.94 38.75 -0.89
CA LYS A 3 43.00 38.96 -2.00
C LYS A 3 43.36 38.03 -3.18
N THR A 4 42.34 37.44 -3.78
CA THR A 4 42.30 36.78 -5.10
C THR A 4 42.33 37.79 -6.25
N THR A 5 43.00 37.44 -7.35
CA THR A 5 42.81 38.09 -8.66
C THR A 5 42.66 37.03 -9.75
N ARG A 6 41.57 37.14 -10.52
CA ARG A 6 41.23 36.37 -11.72
C ARG A 6 42.11 36.78 -12.90
N ALA A 7 42.39 35.84 -13.81
CA ALA A 7 42.65 36.13 -15.22
C ALA A 7 41.92 35.10 -16.10
N CYS A 8 41.06 35.63 -16.98
CA CYS A 8 40.28 34.91 -17.97
C CYS A 8 41.15 34.43 -19.15
N LEU A 9 40.89 33.24 -19.66
CA LEU A 9 41.21 32.85 -21.04
C LEU A 9 39.92 32.80 -21.88
N LEU A 10 39.95 33.47 -23.02
CA LEU A 10 38.92 33.50 -24.06
C LEU A 10 39.64 33.42 -25.41
N LEU A 11 39.43 32.35 -26.19
CA LEU A 11 38.92 32.40 -27.57
C LEU A 11 38.75 30.97 -28.15
N PRO A 12 37.77 30.74 -29.05
CA PRO A 12 37.38 29.41 -29.49
C PRO A 12 37.94 28.97 -30.85
N LEU A 13 37.82 27.66 -31.04
CA LEU A 13 38.19 26.79 -32.15
C LEU A 13 37.73 27.23 -33.54
N LEU A 14 38.67 27.13 -34.48
CA LEU A 14 38.48 27.07 -35.92
C LEU A 14 38.72 25.61 -36.35
N LEU A 15 37.78 24.96 -37.05
CA LEU A 15 38.11 23.77 -37.85
C LEU A 15 37.15 23.62 -39.03
N MET A 16 37.75 23.82 -40.20
CA MET A 16 37.22 23.54 -41.54
C MET A 16 37.48 22.07 -41.90
N ALA A 17 36.48 21.47 -42.55
CA ALA A 17 36.51 20.50 -43.64
C ALA A 17 37.61 19.43 -43.75
N CYS A 18 37.19 18.16 -43.75
CA CYS A 18 37.66 17.12 -44.68
C CYS A 18 36.55 16.06 -44.84
N GLN A 19 35.82 16.09 -45.97
CA GLN A 19 34.99 14.96 -46.41
C GLN A 19 35.75 14.18 -47.48
N GLY A 20 35.92 12.88 -47.25
CA GLY A 20 36.39 11.89 -48.21
C GLY A 20 35.48 10.65 -48.17
N PRO A 21 35.35 9.90 -49.28
CA PRO A 21 34.17 9.07 -49.55
C PRO A 21 34.22 7.70 -48.87
N GLN A 22 33.19 7.35 -48.09
CA GLN A 22 33.03 6.00 -47.57
C GLN A 22 32.40 5.07 -48.62
N LYS A 23 33.17 4.04 -48.98
CA LYS A 23 32.72 2.84 -49.68
C LYS A 23 31.69 2.09 -48.82
N GLN A 24 30.55 1.76 -49.42
CA GLN A 24 29.61 0.78 -48.88
C GLN A 24 30.24 -0.62 -48.86
N ALA A 25 30.26 -1.24 -47.69
CA ALA A 25 30.36 -2.69 -47.54
C ALA A 25 29.34 -3.14 -46.47
N SER A 26 28.60 -4.17 -46.86
CA SER A 26 27.44 -4.84 -46.26
C SER A 26 27.48 -5.12 -44.75
N THR A 27 26.38 -4.79 -44.06
CA THR A 27 26.02 -5.28 -42.72
C THR A 27 24.97 -6.39 -42.78
N PRO A 28 24.91 -7.29 -41.78
CA PRO A 28 24.05 -8.48 -41.80
C PRO A 28 22.57 -8.13 -41.60
N ARG A 29 21.69 -8.86 -42.30
CA ARG A 29 20.23 -8.79 -42.20
C ARG A 29 19.76 -9.07 -40.76
N THR A 30 19.32 -8.03 -40.07
CA THR A 30 18.35 -8.15 -38.98
C THR A 30 16.95 -8.00 -39.60
N LEU A 31 16.09 -9.00 -39.41
CA LEU A 31 14.70 -8.96 -39.81
C LEU A 31 13.98 -7.83 -39.06
N LEU A 32 13.71 -6.72 -39.74
CA LEU A 32 12.76 -5.71 -39.31
C LEU A 32 11.34 -6.30 -39.41
N PRO A 33 10.49 -6.19 -38.38
CA PRO A 33 9.07 -6.48 -38.54
C PRO A 33 8.47 -5.48 -39.54
N GLN A 34 7.65 -6.00 -40.47
CA GLN A 34 7.01 -5.23 -41.54
C GLN A 34 6.19 -4.06 -40.97
N SER A 35 6.33 -2.90 -41.57
CA SER A 35 5.48 -1.74 -41.32
C SER A 35 4.03 -2.09 -41.68
N LEU A 36 3.11 -2.00 -40.71
CA LEU A 36 1.68 -2.04 -40.95
C LEU A 36 1.26 -0.79 -41.74
N GLU A 37 1.03 -0.93 -43.05
CA GLU A 37 0.35 0.11 -43.83
C GLU A 37 -1.11 0.20 -43.39
N VAL A 38 -1.48 1.31 -42.74
CA VAL A 38 -2.88 1.63 -42.44
C VAL A 38 -3.50 2.25 -43.70
N ARG A 39 -4.47 1.57 -44.33
CA ARG A 39 -5.23 2.15 -45.45
C ARG A 39 -6.20 3.23 -44.95
N PRO A 40 -6.44 4.31 -45.70
CA PRO A 40 -7.45 5.32 -45.35
C PRO A 40 -8.88 4.79 -45.60
N PRO A 41 -9.90 5.31 -44.89
CA PRO A 41 -11.30 4.97 -45.13
C PRO A 41 -11.78 5.43 -46.51
N THR A 42 -12.74 4.70 -47.08
CA THR A 42 -13.43 5.08 -48.32
C THR A 42 -14.89 5.41 -48.04
N VAL A 43 -15.44 6.37 -48.79
CA VAL A 43 -16.84 6.81 -48.67
C VAL A 43 -17.56 6.53 -49.98
N GLN A 44 -18.76 5.99 -49.91
CA GLN A 44 -19.65 5.73 -51.04
C GLN A 44 -21.04 6.32 -50.80
N VAL A 45 -21.72 6.72 -51.86
CA VAL A 45 -23.13 7.13 -51.86
C VAL A 45 -23.89 6.22 -52.83
N ASN A 46 -24.95 5.57 -52.36
CA ASN A 46 -25.72 4.57 -53.11
C ASN A 46 -24.85 3.48 -53.77
N GLY A 47 -23.76 3.10 -53.09
CA GLY A 47 -22.82 2.06 -53.55
C GLY A 47 -21.76 2.52 -54.55
N GLN A 48 -21.66 3.81 -54.87
CA GLN A 48 -20.62 4.38 -55.73
C GLN A 48 -19.62 5.26 -54.95
N PRO A 49 -18.32 5.24 -55.24
CA PRO A 49 -17.32 6.07 -54.56
C PRO A 49 -17.64 7.56 -54.61
N LEU A 50 -17.52 8.25 -53.48
CA LEU A 50 -17.74 9.69 -53.39
C LEU A 50 -16.66 10.44 -54.18
N THR A 51 -17.05 11.06 -55.29
CA THR A 51 -16.22 11.99 -56.06
C THR A 51 -16.64 13.44 -55.75
N SER A 52 -15.74 14.40 -56.00
CA SER A 52 -16.02 15.82 -55.74
C SER A 52 -17.20 16.32 -56.59
N GLY A 53 -18.15 17.03 -55.98
CA GLY A 53 -19.29 17.65 -56.67
C GLY A 53 -20.64 16.93 -56.57
N VAL A 54 -20.75 15.85 -55.78
CA VAL A 54 -22.02 15.16 -55.55
C VAL A 54 -22.90 15.93 -54.55
N THR A 55 -24.16 16.20 -54.91
CA THR A 55 -25.17 16.83 -54.04
C THR A 55 -26.11 15.77 -53.48
N LEU A 56 -26.20 15.65 -52.16
CA LEU A 56 -27.01 14.63 -51.47
C LEU A 56 -28.50 15.00 -51.44
N GLN A 57 -29.37 14.02 -51.66
CA GLN A 57 -30.84 14.16 -51.63
C GLN A 57 -31.46 13.36 -50.47
N PRO A 58 -32.65 13.74 -49.98
CA PRO A 58 -33.38 12.95 -48.99
C PRO A 58 -33.68 11.53 -49.51
N GLY A 59 -33.14 10.52 -48.84
CA GLY A 59 -33.27 9.10 -49.23
C GLY A 59 -31.96 8.45 -49.71
N ASP A 60 -30.90 9.23 -49.93
CA ASP A 60 -29.58 8.69 -50.29
C ASP A 60 -28.96 7.88 -49.13
N THR A 61 -28.37 6.74 -49.47
CA THR A 61 -27.65 5.87 -48.53
C THR A 61 -26.16 6.12 -48.63
N ILE A 62 -25.54 6.61 -47.54
CA ILE A 62 -24.10 6.86 -47.47
C ILE A 62 -23.43 5.70 -46.71
N THR A 63 -22.46 5.06 -47.35
CA THR A 63 -21.71 3.95 -46.79
C THR A 63 -20.26 4.36 -46.61
N ILE A 64 -19.77 4.37 -45.37
CA ILE A 64 -18.36 4.65 -45.03
C ILE A 64 -17.70 3.34 -44.65
N THR A 65 -16.66 2.95 -45.39
CA THR A 65 -15.89 1.74 -45.13
C THR A 65 -14.55 2.12 -44.52
N VAL A 66 -14.41 1.89 -43.21
CA VAL A 66 -13.13 1.96 -42.49
C VAL A 66 -12.43 0.60 -42.56
N PRO A 67 -11.13 0.53 -42.90
CA PRO A 67 -10.41 -0.73 -42.84
C PRO A 67 -10.25 -1.17 -41.37
N SER A 68 -10.85 -2.31 -41.04
CA SER A 68 -10.78 -2.90 -39.70
C SER A 68 -9.42 -3.57 -39.48
N ALA A 69 -8.77 -3.25 -38.36
CA ALA A 69 -7.76 -4.12 -37.76
C ALA A 69 -8.43 -5.44 -37.31
N PRO A 70 -7.69 -6.58 -37.27
CA PRO A 70 -8.27 -7.84 -36.82
C PRO A 70 -8.83 -7.71 -35.39
N PRO A 71 -10.01 -8.26 -35.11
CA PRO A 71 -10.69 -8.04 -33.85
C PRO A 71 -10.01 -8.82 -32.72
N VAL A 72 -9.55 -8.11 -31.69
CA VAL A 72 -9.48 -8.65 -30.33
C VAL A 72 -10.87 -8.42 -29.72
N VAL A 73 -11.64 -9.49 -29.57
CA VAL A 73 -12.93 -9.43 -28.90
C VAL A 73 -12.70 -9.34 -27.39
N VAL A 74 -12.78 -8.12 -26.86
CA VAL A 74 -13.10 -7.86 -25.46
C VAL A 74 -14.48 -7.22 -25.47
N THR A 75 -15.50 -7.96 -25.01
CA THR A 75 -16.83 -7.41 -24.79
C THR A 75 -16.87 -6.70 -23.43
N PRO A 76 -17.10 -5.37 -23.37
CA PRO A 76 -17.54 -4.73 -22.13
C PRO A 76 -18.98 -5.15 -21.83
N PRO A 77 -19.34 -5.50 -20.58
CA PRO A 77 -20.73 -5.80 -20.24
C PRO A 77 -21.58 -4.52 -20.32
N PRO A 78 -22.89 -4.65 -20.62
CA PRO A 78 -23.81 -3.52 -20.70
C PRO A 78 -23.98 -2.82 -19.35
N VAL A 79 -24.02 -1.49 -19.39
CA VAL A 79 -24.37 -0.64 -18.24
C VAL A 79 -25.81 -0.94 -17.83
N SER A 80 -25.98 -1.61 -16.69
CA SER A 80 -27.27 -1.81 -16.04
C SER A 80 -27.36 -0.89 -14.82
N VAL A 81 -28.53 -0.26 -14.66
CA VAL A 81 -28.90 0.50 -13.46
C VAL A 81 -28.88 -0.48 -12.27
N PRO A 82 -28.23 -0.17 -11.14
CA PRO A 82 -28.09 -1.12 -10.04
C PRO A 82 -29.46 -1.38 -9.41
N THR A 83 -29.97 -2.58 -9.66
CA THR A 83 -31.01 -3.22 -8.85
C THR A 83 -30.32 -3.80 -7.60
N PRO A 84 -30.94 -3.77 -6.40
CA PRO A 84 -30.34 -4.37 -5.21
C PRO A 84 -29.97 -5.84 -5.50
N PRO A 85 -28.75 -6.28 -5.18
CA PRO A 85 -28.33 -7.64 -5.49
C PRO A 85 -29.23 -8.64 -4.77
N ALA A 86 -29.77 -9.60 -5.53
CA ALA A 86 -30.31 -10.82 -4.95
C ALA A 86 -29.18 -11.53 -4.18
N PRO A 87 -29.47 -12.14 -3.02
CA PRO A 87 -28.44 -12.80 -2.20
C PRO A 87 -27.73 -13.87 -3.01
N ILE A 88 -26.42 -13.67 -3.22
CA ILE A 88 -25.54 -14.67 -3.82
C ILE A 88 -25.49 -15.87 -2.84
N PRO A 89 -25.60 -17.12 -3.32
CA PRO A 89 -25.34 -18.29 -2.49
C PRO A 89 -23.93 -18.19 -1.90
N VAL A 90 -23.88 -18.15 -0.57
CA VAL A 90 -22.62 -18.18 0.20
C VAL A 90 -21.83 -19.41 -0.27
N PRO A 91 -20.60 -19.27 -0.81
CA PRO A 91 -19.74 -20.42 -1.03
C PRO A 91 -19.56 -21.12 0.32
N PRO A 92 -19.63 -22.46 0.40
CA PRO A 92 -19.41 -23.15 1.66
C PRO A 92 -18.09 -22.65 2.24
N THR A 93 -18.17 -22.05 3.42
CA THR A 93 -16.98 -21.62 4.16
C THR A 93 -15.98 -22.77 4.20
N PRO A 94 -14.66 -22.49 4.16
CA PRO A 94 -13.66 -23.52 4.41
C PRO A 94 -14.11 -24.34 5.62
N ASN A 95 -14.18 -25.65 5.47
CA ASN A 95 -14.61 -26.54 6.53
C ASN A 95 -13.46 -26.57 7.56
N VAL A 96 -13.37 -25.52 8.38
CA VAL A 96 -12.46 -25.46 9.51
C VAL A 96 -12.93 -26.57 10.44
N ALA A 97 -12.05 -27.53 10.76
CA ALA A 97 -12.39 -28.54 11.77
C ALA A 97 -12.63 -27.83 13.10
N GLY A 98 -13.66 -28.24 13.84
CA GLY A 98 -14.03 -27.60 15.10
C GLY A 98 -15.12 -28.34 15.83
N THR A 99 -15.38 -27.92 17.06
CA THR A 99 -16.42 -28.47 17.93
C THR A 99 -17.47 -27.41 18.24
N TRP A 100 -18.70 -27.84 18.47
CA TRP A 100 -19.78 -26.96 18.91
C TRP A 100 -19.88 -27.01 20.43
N ALA A 101 -19.80 -25.83 21.07
CA ALA A 101 -19.87 -25.69 22.51
C ALA A 101 -21.21 -25.05 22.94
N PRO A 102 -21.86 -25.53 24.01
CA PRO A 102 -23.08 -24.93 24.53
C PRO A 102 -22.91 -23.43 24.80
N LEU A 103 -23.79 -22.60 24.23
CA LEU A 103 -23.73 -21.14 24.36
C LEU A 103 -24.89 -20.59 25.19
N ALA A 104 -26.14 -20.98 24.87
CA ALA A 104 -27.33 -20.53 25.58
C ALA A 104 -28.54 -21.43 25.31
N THR A 105 -29.50 -21.47 26.23
CA THR A 105 -30.82 -22.10 26.01
C THR A 105 -31.78 -21.13 25.32
N GLU A 106 -32.79 -21.65 24.62
CA GLU A 106 -33.81 -20.83 23.94
C GLU A 106 -34.45 -19.80 24.88
N GLY A 107 -34.56 -18.55 24.42
CA GLY A 107 -35.07 -17.40 25.17
C GLY A 107 -34.05 -16.69 26.06
N LYS A 108 -32.82 -17.22 26.22
CA LYS A 108 -31.74 -16.54 26.96
C LYS A 108 -30.87 -15.68 26.04
N THR A 109 -30.24 -14.67 26.61
CA THR A 109 -29.27 -13.82 25.91
C THR A 109 -27.84 -14.33 26.08
N PHE A 110 -26.99 -14.06 25.09
CA PHE A 110 -25.54 -14.30 25.13
C PHE A 110 -24.82 -13.12 24.47
N THR A 111 -23.54 -12.92 24.81
CA THR A 111 -22.71 -11.83 24.26
C THR A 111 -21.48 -12.40 23.59
N LEU A 112 -21.21 -11.93 22.36
CA LEU A 112 -20.04 -12.28 21.58
C LEU A 112 -19.13 -11.06 21.43
N SER A 113 -17.94 -11.12 22.02
CA SER A 113 -16.96 -10.02 21.97
C SER A 113 -16.24 -9.90 20.62
N ASN A 114 -16.23 -10.99 19.85
CA ASN A 114 -15.63 -11.07 18.50
C ASN A 114 -16.65 -11.68 17.52
N PRO A 115 -16.59 -11.34 16.22
CA PRO A 115 -17.39 -12.00 15.19
C PRO A 115 -17.22 -13.52 15.26
N SER A 116 -18.32 -14.23 15.51
CA SER A 116 -18.31 -15.66 15.78
C SER A 116 -19.38 -16.42 15.00
N ARG A 117 -19.18 -17.72 14.81
CA ARG A 117 -20.15 -18.64 14.19
C ARG A 117 -20.97 -19.33 15.27
N VAL A 118 -22.30 -19.26 15.18
CA VAL A 118 -23.23 -19.88 16.15
C VAL A 118 -24.28 -20.69 15.40
N ARG A 119 -24.66 -21.85 15.94
CA ARG A 119 -25.80 -22.64 15.48
C ARG A 119 -26.91 -22.64 16.50
N TYR A 120 -28.15 -22.76 16.04
CA TYR A 120 -29.36 -22.85 16.85
C TYR A 120 -30.19 -24.03 16.39
N GLY A 121 -30.63 -24.91 17.30
CA GLY A 121 -31.28 -26.16 16.89
C GLY A 121 -31.36 -27.22 18.00
N LEU A 122 -31.70 -28.44 17.59
CA LEU A 122 -31.84 -29.61 18.45
C LEU A 122 -31.46 -30.88 17.68
N GLY A 123 -30.71 -31.78 18.31
CA GLY A 123 -30.34 -33.08 17.73
C GLY A 123 -29.52 -32.92 16.45
N GLU A 124 -30.12 -33.24 15.31
CA GLU A 124 -29.49 -33.16 13.98
C GLU A 124 -29.97 -31.94 13.17
N VAL A 125 -30.93 -31.15 13.66
CA VAL A 125 -31.55 -30.05 12.91
C VAL A 125 -31.11 -28.70 13.44
N TRP A 126 -30.35 -27.95 12.63
CA TRP A 126 -29.68 -26.72 13.05
C TRP A 126 -29.71 -25.62 11.97
N ASN A 127 -29.97 -24.38 12.39
CA ASN A 127 -29.71 -23.18 11.60
C ASN A 127 -28.39 -22.55 12.05
N VAL A 128 -27.51 -22.22 11.12
CA VAL A 128 -26.18 -21.66 11.39
C VAL A 128 -26.12 -20.19 10.96
N LYS A 129 -25.48 -19.35 11.75
CA LYS A 129 -25.16 -17.95 11.42
C LYS A 129 -23.69 -17.67 11.69
N ASP A 130 -23.07 -16.96 10.76
CA ASP A 130 -21.68 -16.52 10.82
C ASP A 130 -21.56 -15.06 11.24
N ASN A 131 -20.37 -14.67 11.69
CA ASN A 131 -19.99 -13.28 11.98
C ASN A 131 -20.92 -12.54 12.96
N LEU A 132 -21.52 -13.26 13.90
CA LEU A 132 -22.35 -12.67 14.95
C LEU A 132 -21.45 -11.98 15.99
N VAL A 133 -21.85 -10.77 16.42
CA VAL A 133 -21.14 -9.97 17.42
C VAL A 133 -22.15 -9.21 18.29
N GLY A 134 -21.77 -8.89 19.53
CA GLY A 134 -22.62 -8.16 20.48
C GLY A 134 -23.56 -9.07 21.27
N THR A 135 -24.56 -8.47 21.93
CA THR A 135 -25.54 -9.19 22.75
C THR A 135 -26.74 -9.60 21.91
N LEU A 136 -26.98 -10.91 21.84
CA LEU A 136 -28.03 -11.53 21.02
C LEU A 136 -28.92 -12.43 21.88
N THR A 137 -30.16 -12.62 21.45
CA THR A 137 -31.07 -13.59 22.07
C THR A 137 -30.95 -14.91 21.33
N CYS A 138 -30.76 -16.00 22.06
CA CYS A 138 -30.85 -17.35 21.54
C CYS A 138 -32.31 -17.68 21.23
N GLY A 139 -32.72 -17.56 19.97
CA GLY A 139 -34.12 -17.79 19.62
C GLY A 139 -34.44 -17.56 18.15
N ASN A 140 -35.68 -17.88 17.81
CA ASN A 140 -36.21 -17.84 16.44
C ASN A 140 -36.04 -16.48 15.76
N GLY A 141 -36.06 -15.37 16.50
CA GLY A 141 -35.89 -14.03 15.94
C GLY A 141 -34.52 -13.77 15.30
N VAL A 142 -33.47 -14.47 15.74
CA VAL A 142 -32.10 -14.32 15.22
C VAL A 142 -31.77 -15.39 14.18
N PHE A 143 -32.25 -16.62 14.39
CA PHE A 143 -31.81 -17.80 13.61
C PHE A 143 -32.90 -18.42 12.71
N GLY A 144 -34.16 -18.02 12.83
CA GLY A 144 -35.31 -18.79 12.33
C GLY A 144 -35.61 -20.02 13.20
N ASP A 145 -36.72 -20.72 12.95
CA ASP A 145 -37.10 -21.93 13.71
C ASP A 145 -36.75 -23.22 12.94
N PRO A 146 -35.66 -23.91 13.28
CA PRO A 146 -35.28 -25.18 12.65
C PRO A 146 -36.10 -26.38 13.14
N ALA A 147 -36.77 -26.29 14.29
CA ALA A 147 -37.49 -27.40 14.92
C ALA A 147 -38.74 -26.89 15.63
N VAL A 148 -39.81 -26.70 14.85
CA VAL A 148 -41.08 -26.10 15.31
C VAL A 148 -41.71 -26.95 16.42
N GLY A 149 -42.12 -26.30 17.50
CA GLY A 149 -42.77 -26.94 18.65
C GLY A 149 -41.81 -27.66 19.61
N GLN A 150 -40.50 -27.59 19.39
CA GLN A 150 -39.48 -28.20 20.23
C GLN A 150 -38.51 -27.16 20.80
N THR A 151 -38.03 -27.39 22.02
CA THR A 151 -37.04 -26.53 22.68
C THR A 151 -35.66 -26.70 22.06
N LYS A 152 -35.03 -25.60 21.67
CA LYS A 152 -33.72 -25.56 21.00
C LYS A 152 -32.65 -24.95 21.89
N VAL A 153 -31.40 -25.05 21.44
CA VAL A 153 -30.26 -24.43 22.11
C VAL A 153 -29.38 -23.72 21.08
N CYS A 154 -28.61 -22.74 21.54
CA CYS A 154 -27.53 -22.13 20.76
C CYS A 154 -26.20 -22.74 21.16
N GLU A 155 -25.35 -22.96 20.17
CA GLU A 155 -23.99 -23.46 20.35
C GLU A 155 -22.99 -22.62 19.54
N LEU A 156 -21.86 -22.30 20.15
CA LEU A 156 -20.75 -21.56 19.55
C LEU A 156 -19.82 -22.52 18.83
N PHE A 157 -19.41 -22.18 17.61
CA PHE A 157 -18.37 -22.90 16.91
C PHE A 157 -17.00 -22.55 17.50
N VAL A 158 -16.31 -23.56 18.02
CA VAL A 158 -14.93 -23.47 18.50
C VAL A 158 -14.05 -24.15 17.46
N PRO A 159 -13.24 -23.40 16.70
CA PRO A 159 -12.33 -24.01 15.73
C PRO A 159 -11.31 -24.89 16.47
N SER A 160 -11.13 -26.12 15.98
CA SER A 160 -10.02 -26.97 16.39
C SER A 160 -8.78 -26.35 15.79
N VAL A 161 -8.05 -25.56 16.58
CA VAL A 161 -6.65 -25.28 16.25
C VAL A 161 -5.91 -26.61 16.39
N THR A 162 -5.63 -27.25 15.26
CA THR A 162 -4.55 -28.23 15.23
C THR A 162 -3.30 -27.41 15.49
N GLU A 163 -2.90 -27.32 16.76
CA GLU A 163 -1.61 -26.77 17.14
C GLU A 163 -0.57 -27.52 16.30
N ALA A 164 0.09 -26.80 15.40
CA ALA A 164 1.19 -27.37 14.64
C ALA A 164 2.14 -28.00 15.66
N ALA A 165 2.51 -29.27 15.46
CA ALA A 165 3.45 -29.96 16.34
C ALA A 165 4.62 -29.02 16.66
N PRO A 166 5.05 -28.89 17.94
CA PRO A 166 6.06 -27.91 18.32
C PRO A 166 7.27 -28.09 17.42
N SER A 167 7.51 -27.10 16.56
CA SER A 167 8.70 -27.09 15.72
C SER A 167 9.90 -27.06 16.67
N ALA A 168 10.98 -27.76 16.30
CA ALA A 168 12.23 -27.65 17.02
C ALA A 168 12.57 -26.17 17.25
N PRO A 169 13.08 -25.77 18.43
CA PRO A 169 13.35 -24.37 18.73
C PRO A 169 14.25 -23.79 17.64
N LEU A 170 13.85 -22.66 17.07
CA LEU A 170 14.56 -21.99 16.01
C LEU A 170 15.99 -21.66 16.46
N VAL A 171 16.99 -22.22 15.79
CA VAL A 171 18.40 -21.92 16.04
C VAL A 171 18.85 -20.81 15.08
N TYR A 172 19.28 -19.70 15.65
CA TYR A 172 19.84 -18.58 14.88
C TYR A 172 21.34 -18.74 14.66
N ASN A 173 21.79 -18.47 13.44
CA ASN A 173 23.19 -18.28 13.12
C ASN A 173 23.66 -16.88 13.55
N PRO A 174 24.97 -16.69 13.78
CA PRO A 174 25.53 -15.35 13.99
C PRO A 174 25.36 -14.46 12.75
N PRO A 175 25.59 -13.14 12.87
CA PRO A 175 25.47 -12.20 11.77
C PRO A 175 26.24 -12.63 10.51
N LEU A 176 25.60 -12.47 9.34
CA LEU A 176 26.17 -12.85 8.04
C LEU A 176 26.70 -11.63 7.29
N THR A 177 27.91 -11.74 6.71
CA THR A 177 28.41 -10.76 5.72
C THR A 177 28.44 -11.40 4.34
N ILE A 178 27.70 -10.83 3.40
CA ILE A 178 27.59 -11.27 2.00
C ILE A 178 28.57 -10.44 1.16
N THR A 179 29.58 -11.08 0.57
CA THR A 179 30.59 -10.42 -0.29
C THR A 179 30.53 -10.87 -1.75
N LYS A 180 29.67 -11.84 -2.09
CA LYS A 180 29.47 -12.36 -3.44
C LYS A 180 27.98 -12.49 -3.74
N GLY A 181 27.61 -12.36 -5.01
CA GLY A 181 26.26 -12.60 -5.47
C GLY A 181 25.85 -14.05 -5.23
N GLY A 182 24.55 -14.28 -5.20
CA GLY A 182 23.98 -15.61 -4.96
C GLY A 182 22.68 -15.56 -4.16
N THR A 183 22.21 -16.75 -3.80
CA THR A 183 20.98 -16.93 -3.02
C THR A 183 21.34 -17.42 -1.62
N TYR A 184 20.76 -16.78 -0.61
CA TYR A 184 21.03 -16.99 0.80
C TYR A 184 19.72 -17.29 1.53
N THR A 185 19.70 -18.36 2.31
CA THR A 185 18.59 -18.75 3.17
C THR A 185 19.12 -19.16 4.54
N GLY A 186 18.30 -19.02 5.59
CA GLY A 186 18.70 -19.33 6.95
C GLY A 186 18.02 -18.46 8.00
N ALA A 187 18.43 -18.66 9.26
CA ALA A 187 18.06 -17.81 10.37
C ALA A 187 19.29 -17.08 10.89
N TRP A 188 19.24 -15.75 11.04
CA TRP A 188 20.37 -14.94 11.54
C TRP A 188 19.92 -13.98 12.65
N GLU A 189 20.70 -13.91 13.72
CA GLU A 189 20.47 -13.02 14.85
C GLU A 189 21.65 -12.07 15.09
N SER A 190 21.34 -10.81 15.41
CA SER A 190 22.32 -9.88 15.96
C SER A 190 21.83 -9.24 17.26
N LEU A 191 22.53 -9.54 18.36
CA LEU A 191 22.28 -8.91 19.67
C LEU A 191 23.15 -7.66 19.91
N ASP A 192 23.97 -7.26 18.94
CA ASP A 192 24.68 -5.98 18.96
C ASP A 192 23.93 -4.98 18.06
N ALA A 193 23.45 -3.88 18.64
CA ALA A 193 22.71 -2.85 17.90
C ALA A 193 23.54 -2.15 16.81
N ASN A 194 24.87 -2.25 16.83
CA ASN A 194 25.76 -1.73 15.78
C ASN A 194 25.95 -2.67 14.60
N THR A 195 25.69 -3.97 14.81
CA THR A 195 25.96 -5.01 13.83
C THR A 195 24.64 -5.47 13.22
N PRO A 196 24.45 -5.38 11.90
CA PRO A 196 23.23 -5.89 11.29
C PRO A 196 23.20 -7.42 11.28
N ALA A 197 22.02 -8.04 11.27
CA ALA A 197 21.91 -9.50 11.16
C ALA A 197 22.47 -10.02 9.81
N VAL A 198 22.27 -9.26 8.73
CA VAL A 198 22.90 -9.50 7.42
C VAL A 198 23.46 -8.19 6.85
N LEU A 199 24.74 -8.19 6.51
CA LEU A 199 25.43 -7.10 5.83
C LEU A 199 25.77 -7.48 4.39
N VAL A 200 25.23 -6.76 3.41
CA VAL A 200 25.54 -6.93 1.98
C VAL A 200 26.66 -5.96 1.60
N LYS A 201 27.78 -6.50 1.10
CA LYS A 201 28.99 -5.76 0.69
C LYS A 201 29.37 -6.01 -0.78
N THR A 202 28.39 -6.23 -1.64
CA THR A 202 28.62 -6.48 -3.07
C THR A 202 27.52 -5.83 -3.91
N GLY A 203 27.87 -5.43 -5.13
CA GLY A 203 26.92 -4.98 -6.17
C GLY A 203 26.45 -6.12 -7.08
N GLU A 204 27.00 -7.33 -6.92
CA GLU A 204 26.48 -8.53 -7.59
C GLU A 204 25.04 -8.83 -7.11
N PRO A 205 24.19 -9.46 -7.95
CA PRO A 205 22.84 -9.83 -7.54
C PRO A 205 22.82 -10.73 -6.30
N VAL A 206 22.09 -10.30 -5.26
CA VAL A 206 21.91 -11.04 -4.00
C VAL A 206 20.43 -11.29 -3.79
N THR A 207 20.07 -12.55 -3.56
CA THR A 207 18.73 -12.95 -3.11
C THR A 207 18.82 -13.49 -1.67
N ILE A 208 18.07 -12.90 -0.75
CA ILE A 208 17.89 -13.39 0.61
C ILE A 208 16.46 -13.90 0.70
N GLU A 209 16.27 -15.20 0.92
CA GLU A 209 14.93 -15.78 0.85
C GLU A 209 14.65 -16.86 1.89
N ASN A 210 13.35 -17.03 2.18
CA ASN A 210 12.84 -18.05 3.09
C ASN A 210 13.60 -18.04 4.42
N CYS A 211 13.73 -16.85 5.01
CA CYS A 211 14.67 -16.60 6.10
C CYS A 211 13.99 -16.08 7.37
N THR A 212 14.66 -16.22 8.51
CA THR A 212 14.22 -15.60 9.77
C THR A 212 15.32 -14.70 10.31
N LEU A 213 14.97 -13.45 10.61
CA LEU A 213 15.91 -12.43 11.06
C LEU A 213 15.44 -11.91 12.41
N ARG A 214 16.38 -11.71 13.32
CA ARG A 214 16.11 -11.10 14.62
C ARG A 214 17.26 -10.19 15.01
N GLY A 215 17.00 -9.02 15.58
CA GLY A 215 18.12 -8.24 16.08
C GLY A 215 17.80 -6.90 16.69
N LYS A 216 18.77 -6.40 17.45
CA LYS A 216 18.74 -5.10 18.14
C LYS A 216 19.08 -3.91 17.23
N GLY A 217 19.73 -4.19 16.11
CA GLY A 217 20.09 -3.23 15.05
C GLY A 217 19.33 -3.49 13.75
N ILE A 218 19.81 -2.93 12.66
CA ILE A 218 19.25 -3.15 11.31
C ILE A 218 19.28 -4.64 10.97
N LEU A 219 18.23 -5.22 10.39
CA LEU A 219 18.23 -6.64 10.05
C LEU A 219 19.01 -6.91 8.77
N ILE A 220 18.69 -6.25 7.67
CA ILE A 220 19.45 -6.32 6.40
C ILE A 220 19.98 -4.93 6.05
N LYS A 221 21.30 -4.80 5.92
CA LYS A 221 21.97 -3.53 5.57
C LYS A 221 22.77 -3.67 4.27
N ALA A 222 22.59 -2.74 3.34
CA ALA A 222 23.33 -2.67 2.07
C ALA A 222 23.79 -1.21 1.79
N PRO A 223 24.90 -0.74 2.41
CA PRO A 223 25.27 0.67 2.37
C PRO A 223 26.26 0.99 1.23
N TRP A 224 25.81 1.73 0.21
CA TRP A 224 26.65 2.32 -0.85
C TRP A 224 27.46 1.30 -1.66
N VAL A 225 26.85 0.17 -2.00
CA VAL A 225 27.49 -0.92 -2.76
C VAL A 225 26.87 -1.17 -4.13
N SER A 226 26.05 -0.24 -4.64
CA SER A 226 25.28 -0.43 -5.89
C SER A 226 24.45 -1.71 -5.85
N ALA A 227 23.85 -1.99 -4.68
CA ALA A 227 23.20 -3.26 -4.39
C ALA A 227 22.11 -3.61 -5.43
N GLN A 228 22.06 -4.88 -5.80
CA GLN A 228 20.97 -5.51 -6.55
C GLN A 228 20.37 -6.58 -5.62
N LEU A 229 19.35 -6.20 -4.85
CA LEU A 229 18.91 -6.98 -3.69
C LEU A 229 17.48 -7.47 -3.83
N THR A 230 17.27 -8.78 -3.74
CA THR A 230 15.96 -9.39 -3.55
C THR A 230 15.84 -9.91 -2.12
N VAL A 231 14.78 -9.56 -1.41
CA VAL A 231 14.43 -10.07 -0.07
C VAL A 231 13.01 -10.62 -0.14
N ARG A 232 12.84 -11.94 0.02
CA ARG A 232 11.50 -12.54 -0.12
C ARG A 232 11.20 -13.69 0.83
N GLY A 233 9.95 -13.79 1.28
CA GLY A 233 9.53 -14.89 2.16
C GLY A 233 10.25 -14.89 3.51
N CYS A 234 10.75 -13.75 3.97
CA CYS A 234 11.47 -13.63 5.23
C CYS A 234 10.59 -13.07 6.35
N THR A 235 10.85 -13.50 7.58
CA THR A 235 10.28 -12.92 8.80
C THR A 235 11.36 -12.17 9.57
N GLY A 236 11.13 -10.90 9.88
CA GLY A 236 12.07 -10.05 10.63
C GLY A 236 11.45 -9.54 11.92
N LEU A 237 12.12 -9.80 13.05
CA LEU A 237 11.76 -9.29 14.37
C LEU A 237 12.77 -8.25 14.85
N GLY A 238 12.32 -7.00 14.99
CA GLY A 238 13.08 -5.94 15.66
C GLY A 238 13.06 -6.13 17.17
N LEU A 239 14.23 -6.18 17.79
CA LEU A 239 14.37 -6.23 19.23
C LEU A 239 14.60 -4.83 19.80
N ASN A 240 14.13 -4.66 21.03
CA ASN A 240 14.53 -3.53 21.84
C ASN A 240 16.07 -3.53 22.00
N PRO A 241 16.77 -2.45 21.67
CA PRO A 241 18.22 -2.41 21.78
C PRO A 241 18.74 -2.45 23.23
N ASP A 242 17.88 -2.19 24.22
CA ASP A 242 18.24 -1.98 25.63
C ASP A 242 19.30 -0.87 25.80
N ASP A 243 19.18 0.20 25.01
CA ASP A 243 20.05 1.37 25.02
C ASP A 243 19.21 2.63 24.83
N VAL A 244 19.26 3.53 25.83
CA VAL A 244 18.47 4.77 25.90
C VAL A 244 18.67 5.73 24.73
N THR A 245 19.74 5.55 23.95
CA THR A 245 20.09 6.38 22.80
C THR A 245 19.68 5.76 21.46
N ARG A 246 19.03 4.58 21.48
CA ARG A 246 18.76 3.78 20.29
C ARG A 246 17.28 3.47 20.13
N ILE A 247 16.90 3.20 18.89
CA ILE A 247 15.61 2.64 18.47
C ILE A 247 15.84 1.23 17.91
N PRO A 248 14.80 0.39 17.77
CA PRO A 248 14.89 -0.83 16.98
C PRO A 248 15.35 -0.56 15.55
N GLY A 249 16.03 -1.51 14.93
CA GLY A 249 16.55 -1.34 13.58
C GLY A 249 15.52 -1.53 12.47
N ARG A 250 15.86 -1.01 11.28
CA ARG A 250 15.11 -1.21 10.04
C ARG A 250 15.14 -2.70 9.64
N PHE A 251 14.07 -3.20 9.02
CA PHE A 251 14.06 -4.51 8.36
C PHE A 251 15.05 -4.55 7.20
N VAL A 252 14.96 -3.57 6.28
CA VAL A 252 15.92 -3.35 5.20
C VAL A 252 16.36 -1.89 5.20
N HIS A 253 17.67 -1.68 5.15
CA HIS A 253 18.29 -0.38 4.93
C HIS A 253 19.25 -0.49 3.74
N ALA A 254 18.89 0.13 2.61
CA ALA A 254 19.73 0.18 1.42
C ALA A 254 20.01 1.62 1.00
N GLU A 255 21.27 1.91 0.70
CA GLU A 255 21.73 3.23 0.26
C GLU A 255 22.56 3.09 -1.01
N GLY A 256 22.40 4.00 -1.98
CA GLY A 256 23.17 3.96 -3.22
C GLY A 256 22.94 2.68 -4.00
N PHE A 257 21.71 2.17 -4.03
CA PHE A 257 21.36 0.86 -4.59
C PHE A 257 20.91 0.97 -6.06
N ASN A 258 21.09 -0.11 -6.82
CA ASN A 258 20.66 -0.18 -8.21
C ASN A 258 19.23 -0.73 -8.34
N SER A 259 18.92 -1.84 -7.69
CA SER A 259 17.58 -2.43 -7.66
C SER A 259 17.28 -3.05 -6.31
N VAL A 260 16.00 -3.01 -5.92
CA VAL A 260 15.51 -3.73 -4.75
C VAL A 260 14.15 -4.36 -5.03
N THR A 261 13.99 -5.60 -4.60
CA THR A 261 12.71 -6.30 -4.58
C THR A 261 12.49 -6.84 -3.17
N ILE A 262 11.52 -6.30 -2.46
CA ILE A 262 11.15 -6.70 -1.10
C ILE A 262 9.73 -7.22 -1.15
N GLU A 263 9.56 -8.54 -1.21
CA GLU A 263 8.25 -9.15 -1.42
C GLU A 263 7.90 -10.26 -0.44
N ARG A 264 6.64 -10.32 -0.01
CA ARG A 264 6.12 -11.43 0.82
C ARG A 264 6.89 -11.62 2.13
N ASN A 265 7.30 -10.54 2.76
CA ASN A 265 7.98 -10.57 4.06
C ASN A 265 7.04 -10.21 5.20
N ALA A 266 7.39 -10.64 6.42
CA ALA A 266 6.75 -10.25 7.66
C ALA A 266 7.70 -9.38 8.50
N LEU A 267 7.29 -8.16 8.83
CA LEU A 267 8.08 -7.18 9.59
C LEU A 267 7.39 -6.94 10.93
N ILE A 268 8.01 -7.31 12.05
CA ILE A 268 7.41 -7.21 13.39
C ILE A 268 8.33 -6.37 14.27
N ASN A 269 7.83 -5.27 14.83
CA ASN A 269 8.57 -4.39 15.75
C ASN A 269 9.88 -3.81 15.18
N THR A 270 10.05 -3.83 13.86
CA THR A 270 11.17 -3.18 13.17
C THR A 270 10.87 -1.70 12.96
N ALA A 271 11.90 -0.91 12.65
CA ALA A 271 11.73 0.45 12.16
C ALA A 271 11.29 0.51 10.67
N GLY A 272 10.88 -0.61 10.05
CA GLY A 272 10.43 -0.68 8.66
C GLY A 272 11.57 -0.64 7.62
N ILE A 273 11.32 -0.10 6.44
CA ILE A 273 12.21 -0.14 5.27
C ILE A 273 12.69 1.27 4.95
N TYR A 274 14.00 1.41 4.72
CA TYR A 274 14.62 2.67 4.32
C TYR A 274 15.45 2.47 3.04
N LEU A 275 15.06 3.17 1.97
CA LEU A 275 15.69 3.11 0.66
C LEU A 275 16.14 4.51 0.25
N ASN A 276 17.45 4.70 0.17
CA ASN A 276 18.06 6.00 -0.10
C ASN A 276 18.89 5.99 -1.39
N ALA A 277 18.79 7.06 -2.17
CA ALA A 277 19.63 7.34 -3.33
C ALA A 277 19.68 6.20 -4.35
N TRP A 278 18.60 6.01 -5.11
CA TRP A 278 18.57 5.06 -6.22
C TRP A 278 19.58 5.49 -7.30
N ALA A 279 20.44 4.54 -7.70
CA ALA A 279 21.49 4.71 -8.70
C ALA A 279 21.33 3.76 -9.91
N GLY A 280 20.15 3.12 -10.02
CA GLY A 280 19.83 2.20 -11.11
C GLY A 280 19.64 2.90 -12.45
N SER A 281 19.51 2.08 -13.50
CA SER A 281 19.11 2.52 -14.85
C SER A 281 17.68 2.06 -15.17
N ASN A 282 17.21 2.28 -16.39
CA ASN A 282 15.81 2.02 -16.78
C ASN A 282 15.31 0.57 -16.61
N ALA A 283 16.19 -0.38 -16.28
CA ALA A 283 15.86 -1.80 -16.08
C ALA A 283 15.86 -2.24 -14.60
N ALA A 284 16.10 -1.32 -13.65
CA ALA A 284 16.40 -1.66 -12.26
C ALA A 284 15.26 -1.21 -11.32
N PRO A 285 14.28 -2.09 -11.03
CA PRO A 285 13.05 -1.66 -10.36
C PRO A 285 13.24 -1.48 -8.84
N VAL A 286 12.31 -0.75 -8.25
CA VAL A 286 12.13 -0.62 -6.79
C VAL A 286 10.77 -1.20 -6.45
N ILE A 287 10.76 -2.46 -6.00
CA ILE A 287 9.54 -3.22 -5.76
C ILE A 287 9.40 -3.48 -4.26
N VAL A 288 8.28 -3.07 -3.68
CA VAL A 288 7.92 -3.37 -2.29
C VAL A 288 6.47 -3.85 -2.27
N ARG A 289 6.26 -5.17 -2.34
CA ARG A 289 4.91 -5.73 -2.49
C ARG A 289 4.59 -6.87 -1.56
N TYR A 290 3.31 -7.05 -1.26
CA TYR A 290 2.82 -8.25 -0.55
C TYR A 290 3.44 -8.45 0.84
N ASN A 291 4.06 -7.41 1.42
CA ASN A 291 4.64 -7.51 2.75
C ASN A 291 3.55 -7.27 3.79
N ARG A 292 3.72 -7.91 4.94
CA ARG A 292 2.93 -7.62 6.13
C ARG A 292 3.82 -6.98 7.18
N ALA A 293 3.33 -5.94 7.82
CA ALA A 293 4.04 -5.28 8.89
C ALA A 293 3.14 -5.13 10.12
N ARG A 294 3.74 -5.31 11.30
CA ARG A 294 3.11 -5.08 12.58
C ARG A 294 3.97 -4.18 13.45
N ASP A 295 3.35 -3.16 14.01
CA ASP A 295 3.91 -2.30 15.06
C ASP A 295 5.30 -1.72 14.67
N ILE A 296 5.34 -0.90 13.62
CA ILE A 296 6.57 -0.22 13.19
C ILE A 296 7.03 0.73 14.30
N GLU A 297 8.27 0.54 14.78
CA GLU A 297 8.73 1.10 16.05
C GLU A 297 9.86 2.12 15.87
N GLY A 298 9.57 3.37 16.24
CA GLY A 298 10.50 4.49 16.23
C GLY A 298 10.83 5.04 17.63
N ARG A 299 10.22 4.54 18.70
CA ARG A 299 10.51 5.00 20.07
C ARG A 299 11.92 4.60 20.49
N TYR A 300 12.56 5.48 21.23
CA TYR A 300 13.83 5.17 21.88
C TYR A 300 13.59 4.15 22.98
N SER A 301 14.49 3.18 23.11
CA SER A 301 14.49 2.22 24.23
C SER A 301 14.64 2.95 25.57
N ASP A 302 14.12 2.42 26.66
CA ASP A 302 14.37 2.91 28.02
C ASP A 302 15.59 2.25 28.71
N GLY A 303 16.31 1.37 28.00
CA GLY A 303 17.44 0.60 28.52
C GLY A 303 17.04 -0.63 29.35
N LYS A 304 15.74 -0.93 29.46
CA LYS A 304 15.17 -1.99 30.31
C LYS A 304 14.09 -2.76 29.56
N SER A 305 14.31 -2.97 28.26
CA SER A 305 13.39 -3.63 27.32
C SER A 305 12.03 -2.94 27.12
N GLY A 306 11.86 -1.73 27.63
CA GLY A 306 10.73 -0.84 27.38
C GLY A 306 11.09 0.33 26.46
N PHE A 307 10.16 1.26 26.29
CA PHE A 307 10.29 2.39 25.38
C PHE A 307 9.99 3.71 26.08
N GLN A 308 10.69 4.77 25.66
CA GLN A 308 10.45 6.15 26.04
C GLN A 308 9.30 6.75 25.21
N ASP A 309 8.79 7.91 25.65
CA ASP A 309 7.89 8.75 24.83
C ASP A 309 8.65 9.53 23.74
N LYS A 310 9.98 9.54 23.78
CA LYS A 310 10.83 10.08 22.72
C LYS A 310 10.85 9.12 21.53
N PHE A 311 10.80 9.64 20.31
CA PHE A 311 10.90 8.82 19.10
C PHE A 311 11.77 9.45 18.01
N TYR A 312 12.23 8.61 17.10
CA TYR A 312 12.86 8.96 15.83
C TYR A 312 11.90 8.66 14.70
N ARG A 313 11.84 9.53 13.68
CA ARG A 313 10.91 9.36 12.57
C ARG A 313 11.25 8.12 11.75
N VAL A 314 10.37 7.13 11.81
CA VAL A 314 10.45 5.89 11.04
C VAL A 314 9.18 5.68 10.25
N GLN A 315 9.23 4.77 9.29
CA GLN A 315 8.18 4.54 8.30
C GLN A 315 8.13 3.04 8.05
N PHE A 316 6.97 2.49 7.67
CA PHE A 316 6.98 1.16 7.04
C PHE A 316 7.86 1.19 5.79
N LEU A 317 7.71 2.24 4.97
CA LEU A 317 8.58 2.50 3.83
C LEU A 317 8.92 3.99 3.72
N GLN A 318 10.21 4.29 3.74
CA GLN A 318 10.77 5.59 3.37
C GLN A 318 11.57 5.45 2.08
N LEU A 319 11.13 6.14 1.02
CA LEU A 319 12.03 6.50 -0.07
C LEU A 319 12.69 7.83 0.26
N ASN A 320 14.00 7.92 0.09
CA ASN A 320 14.75 9.16 0.25
C ASN A 320 15.62 9.39 -0.99
N ALA A 321 15.45 10.53 -1.65
CA ALA A 321 16.25 10.90 -2.82
C ALA A 321 16.25 9.82 -3.93
N VAL A 322 15.14 9.08 -4.08
CA VAL A 322 14.94 8.14 -5.19
C VAL A 322 14.43 8.96 -6.37
N LYS A 323 15.34 9.38 -7.26
CA LYS A 323 15.06 10.37 -8.32
C LYS A 323 14.95 9.73 -9.69
N ASN A 324 13.96 10.15 -10.47
CA ASN A 324 13.70 9.73 -11.84
C ASN A 324 13.68 8.20 -12.00
N ALA A 325 13.25 7.50 -10.95
CA ALA A 325 13.22 6.06 -10.92
C ALA A 325 12.10 5.55 -11.81
N VAL A 326 12.34 4.41 -12.47
CA VAL A 326 11.35 3.75 -13.32
C VAL A 326 10.99 2.39 -12.74
N GLY A 327 9.74 1.98 -12.96
CA GLY A 327 9.24 0.70 -12.45
C GLY A 327 9.16 0.64 -10.93
N VAL A 328 8.97 1.78 -10.25
CA VAL A 328 8.74 1.81 -8.80
C VAL A 328 7.31 1.39 -8.51
N ASP A 329 7.16 0.31 -7.75
CA ASP A 329 5.87 -0.29 -7.43
C ASP A 329 5.82 -0.71 -5.96
N ILE A 330 4.93 -0.04 -5.23
CA ILE A 330 4.69 -0.18 -3.80
C ILE A 330 3.23 -0.62 -3.64
N GLY A 331 3.03 -1.92 -3.76
CA GLY A 331 1.71 -2.52 -4.01
C GLY A 331 1.30 -3.55 -2.98
N TRP A 332 0.03 -3.60 -2.58
CA TRP A 332 -0.52 -4.75 -1.86
C TRP A 332 0.18 -5.10 -0.53
N ASN A 333 0.74 -4.12 0.18
CA ASN A 333 1.26 -4.33 1.51
C ASN A 333 0.14 -4.16 2.55
N ARG A 334 0.18 -4.93 3.64
CA ARG A 334 -0.70 -4.77 4.81
C ARG A 334 0.12 -4.31 6.01
N ILE A 335 -0.21 -3.15 6.56
CA ILE A 335 0.49 -2.57 7.70
C ILE A 335 -0.52 -2.37 8.83
N ASP A 336 -0.33 -3.06 9.93
CA ASP A 336 -1.16 -2.97 11.13
C ASP A 336 -0.32 -2.46 12.31
N ASN A 337 -0.43 -1.17 12.62
CA ASN A 337 0.15 -0.62 13.84
C ASN A 337 -0.90 -0.65 14.96
N THR A 338 -0.45 -0.84 16.21
CA THR A 338 -1.33 -0.80 17.37
C THR A 338 -1.03 0.46 18.17
N ALA A 339 -2.04 1.30 18.38
CA ALA A 339 -1.90 2.50 19.20
C ALA A 339 -1.30 2.18 20.58
N ARG A 340 -0.40 3.05 21.07
CA ARG A 340 0.40 2.89 22.31
C ARG A 340 1.44 1.77 22.29
N LYS A 341 1.45 0.87 21.30
CA LYS A 341 2.47 -0.21 21.18
C LYS A 341 3.61 0.10 20.22
N SER A 342 3.46 1.08 19.35
CA SER A 342 4.54 1.55 18.49
C SER A 342 4.38 3.04 18.17
N HIS A 343 5.43 3.65 17.62
CA HIS A 343 5.41 5.03 17.12
C HIS A 343 6.10 5.08 15.77
N VAL A 344 5.31 4.92 14.71
CA VAL A 344 5.70 5.22 13.33
C VAL A 344 5.44 6.69 13.06
N GLU A 345 6.14 7.34 12.11
CA GLU A 345 5.76 8.66 11.58
C GLU A 345 4.76 8.43 10.42
N ASP A 346 5.12 8.76 9.19
CA ASP A 346 4.34 8.37 8.02
C ASP A 346 4.47 6.88 7.78
N THR A 347 3.38 6.20 7.45
CA THR A 347 3.48 4.77 7.13
C THR A 347 4.25 4.58 5.82
N ILE A 348 3.91 5.35 4.78
CA ILE A 348 4.67 5.41 3.52
C ILE A 348 5.01 6.88 3.23
N ASN A 349 6.30 7.18 3.05
CA ASN A 349 6.76 8.53 2.68
C ASN A 349 7.72 8.50 1.48
N LEU A 350 7.45 9.38 0.51
CA LEU A 350 8.19 9.51 -0.75
C LEU A 350 9.12 10.74 -0.77
N TYR A 351 9.83 10.98 0.35
CA TYR A 351 10.64 12.17 0.58
C TYR A 351 11.67 12.38 -0.52
N ALA A 352 11.64 13.59 -1.08
CA ALA A 352 12.50 14.04 -2.14
C ALA A 352 12.63 13.00 -3.26
N SER A 353 11.57 12.28 -3.60
CA SER A 353 11.61 11.20 -4.58
C SER A 353 10.79 11.53 -5.82
N SER A 354 11.16 11.01 -6.99
CA SER A 354 10.42 11.21 -8.23
C SER A 354 10.46 9.97 -9.12
N GLY A 355 9.32 9.74 -9.79
CA GLY A 355 9.27 8.86 -10.95
C GLY A 355 9.58 9.64 -12.23
N THR A 356 9.09 9.14 -13.35
CA THR A 356 9.06 9.85 -14.62
C THR A 356 7.62 9.97 -15.12
N ALA A 357 7.35 10.85 -16.10
CA ALA A 357 6.01 10.94 -16.70
C ALA A 357 5.51 9.61 -17.29
N ALA A 358 6.41 8.78 -17.83
CA ALA A 358 6.09 7.47 -18.39
C ALA A 358 6.08 6.34 -17.35
N SER A 359 6.71 6.56 -16.19
CA SER A 359 6.84 5.58 -15.12
C SER A 359 6.83 6.29 -13.77
N PRO A 360 5.65 6.76 -13.32
CA PRO A 360 5.52 7.43 -12.04
C PRO A 360 5.75 6.43 -10.89
N ILE A 361 6.08 6.92 -9.70
CA ILE A 361 6.12 6.09 -8.50
C ILE A 361 4.70 5.66 -8.17
N ARG A 362 4.43 4.35 -8.17
CA ARG A 362 3.09 3.80 -7.91
C ARG A 362 2.99 3.27 -6.50
N VAL A 363 2.20 3.94 -5.65
CA VAL A 363 1.76 3.44 -4.35
C VAL A 363 0.31 2.99 -4.48
N HIS A 364 0.05 1.68 -4.48
CA HIS A 364 -1.30 1.21 -4.79
C HIS A 364 -1.76 0.00 -3.99
N ASP A 365 -3.07 -0.10 -3.83
CA ASP A 365 -3.72 -1.28 -3.22
C ASP A 365 -3.12 -1.69 -1.86
N ASN A 366 -2.54 -0.77 -1.10
CA ASN A 366 -2.05 -1.07 0.25
C ASN A 366 -3.19 -0.95 1.27
N LEU A 367 -3.16 -1.77 2.31
CA LEU A 367 -3.98 -1.61 3.52
C LEU A 367 -3.10 -1.11 4.65
N ILE A 368 -3.47 0.04 5.21
CA ILE A 368 -2.75 0.68 6.30
C ILE A 368 -3.73 0.91 7.45
N ASN A 369 -3.37 0.48 8.65
CA ASN A 369 -4.04 0.78 9.91
C ASN A 369 -3.03 1.42 10.88
N GLY A 370 -3.27 2.65 11.30
CA GLY A 370 -2.24 3.57 11.78
C GLY A 370 -1.80 4.55 10.69
N ALA A 371 -1.02 5.58 10.95
CA ALA A 371 -0.03 5.73 12.01
C ALA A 371 -0.55 6.35 13.31
N PHE A 372 -0.01 5.90 14.45
CA PHE A 372 -0.42 6.40 15.77
C PHE A 372 0.71 7.15 16.48
N GLY A 373 0.43 8.39 16.90
CA GLY A 373 1.30 9.13 17.80
C GLY A 373 1.35 8.51 19.19
N THR A 374 2.48 8.67 19.88
CA THR A 374 2.61 8.34 21.31
C THR A 374 3.17 9.56 22.07
N PRO A 375 2.46 10.07 23.11
CA PRO A 375 1.11 9.68 23.52
C PRO A 375 0.06 10.04 22.43
N PRO A 376 -1.04 9.27 22.28
CA PRO A 376 -2.05 9.54 21.24
C PRO A 376 -2.68 10.94 21.32
N SER A 377 -2.85 11.50 22.51
CA SER A 377 -3.41 12.85 22.66
C SER A 377 -2.37 13.98 22.46
N GLY A 378 -1.17 13.67 21.96
CA GLY A 378 -0.13 14.64 21.66
C GLY A 378 -0.30 15.25 20.26
N SER A 379 0.47 16.31 19.96
CA SER A 379 0.63 16.78 18.59
C SER A 379 1.52 15.81 17.83
N TYR A 380 1.08 15.41 16.63
CA TYR A 380 1.76 14.41 15.86
C TYR A 380 1.68 14.73 14.35
N SER A 381 2.79 14.54 13.64
CA SER A 381 2.91 14.95 12.24
C SER A 381 2.67 13.82 11.25
N GLY A 382 2.85 12.55 11.65
CA GLY A 382 2.82 11.42 10.73
C GLY A 382 1.41 10.99 10.29
N GLY A 383 1.30 10.28 9.17
CA GLY A 383 0.01 9.75 8.70
C GLY A 383 0.09 8.46 7.90
N GLY A 384 -0.86 8.25 7.00
CA GLY A 384 -0.88 7.07 6.13
C GLY A 384 0.15 7.16 5.01
N ILE A 385 -0.17 7.91 3.95
CA ILE A 385 0.67 7.99 2.74
C ILE A 385 1.01 9.45 2.43
N MET A 386 2.32 9.76 2.39
CA MET A 386 2.84 11.10 2.07
C MET A 386 3.47 11.15 0.68
N LEU A 387 2.87 11.96 -0.20
CA LEU A 387 3.42 12.34 -1.49
C LEU A 387 4.03 13.74 -1.44
N GLY A 388 5.00 14.00 -2.31
CA GLY A 388 5.51 15.34 -2.57
C GLY A 388 6.34 15.96 -1.44
N ASP A 389 6.60 15.21 -0.37
CA ASP A 389 7.48 15.65 0.71
C ASP A 389 8.90 15.90 0.17
N GLY A 390 9.54 16.98 0.60
CA GLY A 390 10.86 17.37 0.09
C GLY A 390 10.93 17.63 -1.43
N LYS A 391 9.84 18.08 -2.08
CA LYS A 391 9.78 18.42 -3.52
C LYS A 391 9.80 17.19 -4.47
N GLY A 392 8.80 16.32 -4.31
CA GLY A 392 8.62 15.14 -5.17
C GLY A 392 7.99 15.44 -6.54
N GLU A 393 7.98 14.47 -7.45
CA GLU A 393 7.34 14.60 -8.76
C GLU A 393 6.95 13.24 -9.36
N HIS A 394 5.90 13.19 -10.19
CA HIS A 394 5.44 11.96 -10.86
C HIS A 394 5.19 10.83 -9.86
N GLN A 395 4.27 11.06 -8.92
CA GLN A 395 3.91 10.10 -7.89
C GLN A 395 2.40 9.86 -7.89
N GLU A 396 2.01 8.62 -7.60
CA GLU A 396 0.61 8.23 -7.58
C GLU A 396 0.28 7.42 -6.31
N ALA A 397 -0.85 7.75 -5.68
CA ALA A 397 -1.50 6.95 -4.67
C ALA A 397 -2.85 6.46 -5.23
N VAL A 398 -2.98 5.16 -5.49
CA VAL A 398 -4.15 4.60 -6.20
C VAL A 398 -4.76 3.42 -5.45
N LYS A 399 -6.07 3.43 -5.18
CA LYS A 399 -6.80 2.29 -4.58
C LYS A 399 -6.27 1.79 -3.23
N ASN A 400 -5.57 2.65 -2.48
CA ASN A 400 -5.13 2.33 -1.13
C ASN A 400 -6.31 2.46 -0.16
N THR A 401 -6.27 1.67 0.92
CA THR A 401 -7.20 1.74 2.04
C THR A 401 -6.40 2.14 3.28
N VAL A 402 -6.60 3.36 3.77
CA VAL A 402 -5.91 3.92 4.94
C VAL A 402 -6.91 4.10 6.07
N LEU A 403 -6.64 3.48 7.21
CA LEU A 403 -7.52 3.41 8.36
C LEU A 403 -6.80 3.95 9.60
N GLU A 404 -7.54 4.68 10.45
CA GLU A 404 -7.13 5.04 11.82
C GLU A 404 -5.72 5.62 11.94
N ALA A 405 -5.42 6.73 11.26
CA ALA A 405 -4.19 7.48 11.51
C ALA A 405 -4.46 8.68 12.41
N SER A 406 -3.49 9.02 13.27
CA SER A 406 -3.54 10.16 14.18
C SER A 406 -3.71 11.48 13.43
N ASN A 407 -2.91 11.78 12.40
CA ASN A 407 -2.98 13.08 11.73
C ASN A 407 -3.84 13.07 10.45
N TYR A 408 -3.39 12.33 9.42
CA TYR A 408 -4.01 12.37 8.09
C TYR A 408 -4.01 10.99 7.41
N GLY A 409 -4.91 10.80 6.44
CA GLY A 409 -4.97 9.59 5.62
C GLY A 409 -3.95 9.59 4.48
N ILE A 410 -4.23 10.35 3.42
CA ILE A 410 -3.34 10.49 2.25
C ILE A 410 -3.11 11.97 1.93
N ALA A 411 -1.84 12.32 1.74
CA ALA A 411 -1.40 13.71 1.65
C ALA A 411 -0.53 13.98 0.43
N VAL A 412 -0.65 15.20 -0.10
CA VAL A 412 0.36 15.81 -0.99
C VAL A 412 0.93 17.05 -0.30
N ALA A 413 2.19 17.01 0.12
CA ALA A 413 2.86 18.09 0.84
C ALA A 413 3.55 19.13 -0.06
N GLY A 414 3.95 18.74 -1.27
CA GLY A 414 4.82 19.53 -2.15
C GLY A 414 4.88 18.93 -3.57
N GLY A 415 5.65 19.52 -4.48
CA GLY A 415 5.83 18.96 -5.83
C GLY A 415 4.70 19.19 -6.85
N ASN A 416 4.88 18.61 -8.04
CA ASN A 416 3.97 18.64 -9.19
C ASN A 416 3.75 17.21 -9.73
N ASN A 417 2.78 17.04 -10.64
CA ASN A 417 2.52 15.76 -11.31
C ASN A 417 2.15 14.62 -10.34
N MET A 418 1.16 14.88 -9.48
CA MET A 418 0.68 13.95 -8.46
C MET A 418 -0.73 13.46 -8.79
N ARG A 419 -0.99 12.17 -8.55
CA ARG A 419 -2.32 11.57 -8.73
C ARG A 419 -2.75 10.81 -7.48
N VAL A 420 -3.83 11.23 -6.84
CA VAL A 420 -4.43 10.57 -5.68
C VAL A 420 -5.81 10.09 -6.10
N LEU A 421 -5.93 8.80 -6.46
CA LEU A 421 -7.08 8.26 -7.19
C LEU A 421 -7.72 7.06 -6.48
N ASP A 422 -9.05 7.06 -6.41
CA ASP A 422 -9.84 5.89 -6.00
C ASP A 422 -9.44 5.31 -4.62
N ASN A 423 -8.89 6.13 -3.72
CA ASN A 423 -8.47 5.69 -2.38
C ASN A 423 -9.62 5.78 -1.37
N VAL A 424 -9.52 4.99 -0.31
CA VAL A 424 -10.39 5.05 0.88
C VAL A 424 -9.55 5.52 2.07
N ALA A 425 -9.98 6.59 2.75
CA ALA A 425 -9.40 7.02 4.02
C ALA A 425 -10.49 7.13 5.10
N LEU A 426 -10.42 6.27 6.12
CA LEU A 426 -11.40 6.24 7.20
C LEU A 426 -10.74 6.31 8.58
N GLY A 427 -11.31 7.06 9.51
CA GLY A 427 -10.84 7.08 10.89
C GLY A 427 -11.93 7.54 11.84
N THR A 428 -12.00 6.93 13.01
CA THR A 428 -12.88 7.37 14.11
C THR A 428 -12.30 8.60 14.82
N GLY A 429 -10.98 8.76 14.80
CA GLY A 429 -10.26 9.86 15.46
C GLY A 429 -10.11 9.67 16.98
N GLN A 430 -10.53 8.51 17.51
CA GLN A 430 -10.43 8.19 18.93
C GLN A 430 -10.27 6.68 19.17
N LEU A 431 -9.57 6.32 20.23
CA LEU A 431 -9.48 4.94 20.71
C LEU A 431 -10.82 4.45 21.27
N PRO A 432 -10.99 3.12 21.46
CA PRO A 432 -12.21 2.57 22.06
C PRO A 432 -12.54 3.10 23.46
N ASP A 433 -11.53 3.55 24.21
CA ASP A 433 -11.69 4.19 25.53
C ASP A 433 -12.08 5.69 25.46
N GLY A 434 -12.26 6.23 24.25
CA GLY A 434 -12.58 7.64 23.98
C GLY A 434 -11.38 8.57 23.95
N THR A 435 -10.15 8.07 24.14
CA THR A 435 -8.94 8.89 24.02
C THR A 435 -8.77 9.36 22.58
N LEU A 436 -8.61 10.66 22.37
CA LEU A 436 -8.34 11.22 21.04
C LEU A 436 -7.03 10.67 20.47
N LEU A 437 -7.01 10.40 19.17
CA LEU A 437 -5.83 9.89 18.48
C LEU A 437 -4.79 10.97 18.15
N ASP A 438 -5.18 12.24 18.20
CA ASP A 438 -4.29 13.41 18.06
C ASP A 438 -4.97 14.62 18.71
N ALA A 439 -4.18 15.58 19.17
CA ALA A 439 -4.68 16.86 19.68
C ALA A 439 -5.20 17.79 18.57
N ASP A 440 -4.59 17.74 17.39
CA ASP A 440 -4.90 18.60 16.23
C ASP A 440 -4.74 17.83 14.89
N PRO A 441 -5.49 16.73 14.69
CA PRO A 441 -5.39 15.89 13.47
C PRO A 441 -5.72 16.69 12.21
N ASP A 442 -5.10 16.51 11.04
CA ASP A 442 -5.53 17.17 9.80
C ASP A 442 -6.73 16.43 9.17
N ALA A 443 -6.64 16.09 7.88
CA ALA A 443 -7.75 15.58 7.08
C ALA A 443 -7.53 14.15 6.61
N GLY A 444 -8.61 13.46 6.24
CA GLY A 444 -8.49 12.19 5.51
C GLY A 444 -7.68 12.36 4.23
N PHE A 445 -7.91 13.47 3.51
CA PHE A 445 -7.08 13.88 2.38
C PHE A 445 -6.70 15.36 2.44
N TYR A 446 -5.43 15.68 2.24
CA TYR A 446 -5.02 17.08 2.05
C TYR A 446 -4.09 17.30 0.86
N GLY A 447 -4.20 18.51 0.30
CA GLY A 447 -3.30 19.04 -0.72
C GLY A 447 -2.70 20.36 -0.28
N ARG A 448 -1.38 20.38 -0.07
CA ARG A 448 -0.58 21.52 0.42
C ARG A 448 0.67 21.72 -0.44
N ASN A 449 1.30 22.87 -0.27
CA ASN A 449 2.55 23.24 -0.93
C ASN A 449 3.53 23.81 0.10
N TYR A 450 3.96 22.97 1.05
CA TYR A 450 4.90 23.34 2.11
C TYR A 450 6.28 23.69 1.55
N SER A 451 6.64 23.12 0.40
CA SER A 451 7.87 23.46 -0.34
C SER A 451 7.86 24.85 -0.99
N LYS A 452 6.71 25.54 -0.99
CA LYS A 452 6.50 26.88 -1.58
C LYS A 452 6.98 26.98 -3.03
N GLU A 453 6.77 25.92 -3.80
CA GLU A 453 7.17 25.85 -5.20
C GLU A 453 6.11 26.50 -6.10
N THR A 454 6.50 26.94 -7.29
CA THR A 454 5.50 27.22 -8.31
C THR A 454 4.77 25.92 -8.62
N ARG A 455 3.44 25.94 -8.46
CA ARG A 455 2.60 24.77 -8.68
C ARG A 455 1.48 25.08 -9.65
N ASP A 456 1.33 24.22 -10.64
CA ASP A 456 0.13 24.15 -11.45
C ASP A 456 -0.86 23.17 -10.81
N ALA A 457 -2.01 23.69 -10.37
CA ALA A 457 -3.07 22.91 -9.74
C ALA A 457 -3.61 21.79 -10.66
N SER A 458 -3.49 21.92 -11.99
CA SER A 458 -3.91 20.88 -12.95
C SER A 458 -3.06 19.61 -12.86
N THR A 459 -1.82 19.74 -12.38
CA THR A 459 -0.87 18.63 -12.27
C THR A 459 -0.99 17.84 -10.98
N VAL A 460 -1.77 18.33 -10.00
CA VAL A 460 -2.01 17.66 -8.72
C VAL A 460 -3.49 17.31 -8.63
N LEU A 461 -3.81 16.05 -8.95
CA LEU A 461 -5.17 15.57 -9.07
C LEU A 461 -5.58 14.69 -7.89
N PHE A 462 -6.67 15.04 -7.23
CA PHE A 462 -7.42 14.18 -6.31
C PHE A 462 -8.72 13.78 -6.99
N GLN A 463 -8.91 12.49 -7.29
CA GLN A 463 -10.09 12.04 -8.01
C GLN A 463 -10.70 10.77 -7.43
N ASN A 464 -12.03 10.71 -7.36
CA ASN A 464 -12.80 9.52 -6.95
C ASN A 464 -12.41 8.94 -5.58
N ASN A 465 -11.79 9.72 -4.69
CA ASN A 465 -11.45 9.23 -3.36
C ASN A 465 -12.70 9.22 -2.48
N TYR A 466 -12.71 8.35 -1.48
CA TYR A 466 -13.74 8.26 -0.45
C TYR A 466 -13.16 8.51 0.93
N SER A 467 -13.74 9.44 1.70
CA SER A 467 -13.18 9.87 2.98
C SER A 467 -14.22 9.98 4.07
N GLY A 468 -13.85 9.55 5.27
CA GLY A 468 -14.58 9.76 6.50
C GLY A 468 -13.55 9.89 7.61
N TRP A 469 -13.23 11.10 8.03
CA TRP A 469 -12.09 11.34 8.92
C TRP A 469 -12.53 12.00 10.21
N GLY A 470 -12.70 11.19 11.24
CA GLY A 470 -13.14 11.60 12.56
C GLY A 470 -12.18 12.62 13.18
N ARG A 471 -12.78 13.70 13.68
CA ARG A 471 -12.11 14.78 14.41
C ARG A 471 -12.88 15.12 15.69
N PRO A 472 -13.21 14.12 16.53
CA PRO A 472 -14.08 14.32 17.69
C PRO A 472 -13.50 15.39 18.62
N LYS A 473 -14.36 16.28 19.10
CA LYS A 473 -13.99 17.31 20.06
C LYS A 473 -15.12 17.57 21.04
N LYS A 474 -14.82 18.24 22.15
CA LYS A 474 -15.80 18.54 23.20
C LYS A 474 -17.04 19.23 22.62
N GLY A 475 -18.21 18.62 22.80
CA GLY A 475 -19.49 19.11 22.28
C GLY A 475 -19.78 18.78 20.81
N GLN A 476 -18.84 18.16 20.09
CA GLN A 476 -19.01 17.70 18.70
C GLN A 476 -18.33 16.33 18.51
N PRO A 477 -18.90 15.25 19.10
CA PRO A 477 -18.31 13.91 19.01
C PRO A 477 -18.29 13.36 17.58
N ASP A 478 -19.19 13.83 16.71
CA ASP A 478 -19.29 13.38 15.32
C ASP A 478 -18.56 14.32 14.34
N ALA A 479 -17.76 15.26 14.84
CA ALA A 479 -17.01 16.16 13.97
C ALA A 479 -16.07 15.38 13.04
N ARG A 480 -15.99 15.80 11.78
CA ARG A 480 -15.11 15.20 10.77
C ARG A 480 -14.41 16.26 9.94
N TRP A 481 -13.32 15.85 9.32
CA TRP A 481 -12.54 16.67 8.39
C TRP A 481 -12.05 15.83 7.21
N ASP A 482 -12.98 15.53 6.30
CA ASP A 482 -12.77 14.50 5.27
C ASP A 482 -11.77 14.94 4.19
N TYR A 483 -11.82 16.22 3.79
CA TYR A 483 -10.99 16.81 2.73
C TYR A 483 -10.52 18.21 3.08
N SER A 484 -9.22 18.46 2.89
CA SER A 484 -8.63 19.79 2.96
C SER A 484 -7.86 20.10 1.68
N LEU A 485 -8.60 20.40 0.62
CA LEU A 485 -8.08 20.59 -0.73
C LEU A 485 -8.23 22.06 -1.16
N ASN A 486 -7.10 22.73 -1.37
CA ASN A 486 -7.09 24.12 -1.85
C ASN A 486 -7.16 24.15 -3.39
N PRO A 487 -8.19 24.74 -4.03
CA PRO A 487 -8.34 24.73 -5.48
C PRO A 487 -7.24 25.51 -6.23
N LYS A 488 -6.48 26.38 -5.54
CA LYS A 488 -5.29 27.03 -6.12
C LYS A 488 -4.08 26.11 -6.20
N LEU A 489 -4.11 24.99 -5.48
CA LEU A 489 -2.98 24.05 -5.36
C LEU A 489 -3.30 22.68 -5.97
N VAL A 490 -4.58 22.30 -6.07
CA VAL A 490 -4.99 20.98 -6.55
C VAL A 490 -6.26 21.04 -7.37
N THR A 491 -6.40 20.08 -8.27
CA THR A 491 -7.65 19.76 -8.96
C THR A 491 -8.35 18.63 -8.18
N SER A 492 -9.63 18.81 -7.86
CA SER A 492 -10.44 17.85 -7.12
C SER A 492 -11.68 17.47 -7.93
N VAL A 493 -11.86 16.18 -8.20
CA VAL A 493 -12.94 15.65 -9.05
C VAL A 493 -13.62 14.46 -8.37
N ASN A 494 -14.94 14.49 -8.22
CA ASN A 494 -15.74 13.34 -7.75
C ASN A 494 -15.26 12.70 -6.42
N ASN A 495 -14.64 13.48 -5.53
CA ASN A 495 -14.28 13.00 -4.20
C ASN A 495 -15.52 12.98 -3.30
N LEU A 496 -15.75 11.87 -2.60
CA LEU A 496 -16.98 11.61 -1.84
C LEU A 496 -16.69 11.52 -0.35
N SER A 497 -17.45 12.26 0.44
CA SER A 497 -17.44 12.10 1.89
C SER A 497 -18.38 10.98 2.32
N ALA A 498 -18.04 10.30 3.42
CA ALA A 498 -18.92 9.32 4.05
C ALA A 498 -20.27 9.98 4.44
N PRO A 499 -21.38 9.23 4.56
CA PRO A 499 -22.65 9.76 5.03
C PRO A 499 -22.50 10.51 6.35
N LYS A 500 -23.32 11.53 6.60
CA LYS A 500 -23.27 12.34 7.82
C LYS A 500 -23.35 11.45 9.07
N GLY A 501 -22.44 11.67 10.02
CA GLY A 501 -22.35 10.92 11.27
C GLY A 501 -20.91 10.53 11.61
N PRO A 502 -20.68 9.92 12.77
CA PRO A 502 -19.36 9.42 13.14
C PRO A 502 -18.98 8.24 12.24
N ILE A 503 -17.69 8.08 12.03
CA ILE A 503 -17.16 6.84 11.46
C ILE A 503 -17.19 5.78 12.55
N THR A 504 -17.59 4.57 12.21
CA THR A 504 -17.78 3.50 13.18
C THR A 504 -16.74 2.39 12.98
N PRO A 505 -16.41 1.62 14.03
CA PRO A 505 -15.57 0.44 13.89
C PRO A 505 -16.07 -0.55 12.83
N GLY A 506 -17.40 -0.65 12.63
CA GLY A 506 -18.00 -1.48 11.59
C GLY A 506 -17.61 -1.05 10.17
N MET A 507 -17.57 0.26 9.90
CA MET A 507 -17.14 0.80 8.61
C MET A 507 -15.65 0.51 8.33
N LEU A 508 -14.81 0.55 9.37
CA LEU A 508 -13.39 0.20 9.24
C LEU A 508 -13.23 -1.29 8.93
N ALA A 509 -13.96 -2.15 9.65
CA ALA A 509 -13.95 -3.60 9.42
C ALA A 509 -14.44 -3.96 8.01
N GLU A 510 -15.48 -3.27 7.51
CA GLU A 510 -15.95 -3.41 6.13
C GLU A 510 -14.88 -2.97 5.12
N ALA A 511 -14.19 -1.86 5.37
CA ALA A 511 -13.10 -1.40 4.49
C ALA A 511 -11.93 -2.41 4.44
N VAL A 512 -11.58 -3.04 5.57
CA VAL A 512 -10.62 -4.16 5.61
C VAL A 512 -11.14 -5.33 4.79
N ALA A 513 -12.38 -5.78 5.00
CA ALA A 513 -12.96 -6.91 4.28
C ALA A 513 -12.98 -6.68 2.75
N ASN A 514 -13.35 -5.47 2.32
CA ASN A 514 -13.33 -5.05 0.92
C ASN A 514 -11.91 -5.05 0.34
N TRP A 515 -10.92 -4.58 1.10
CA TRP A 515 -9.52 -4.68 0.67
C TRP A 515 -9.07 -6.13 0.53
N GLU A 516 -9.37 -6.98 1.51
CA GLU A 516 -9.00 -8.40 1.48
C GLU A 516 -9.67 -9.16 0.34
N GLU A 517 -10.92 -8.82 -0.01
CA GLU A 517 -11.60 -9.36 -1.18
C GLU A 517 -10.87 -8.98 -2.48
N ARG A 518 -10.51 -7.71 -2.64
CA ARG A 518 -9.72 -7.25 -3.80
C ARG A 518 -8.36 -7.95 -3.85
N ALA A 519 -7.71 -8.13 -2.72
CA ALA A 519 -6.44 -8.85 -2.61
C ALA A 519 -6.58 -10.32 -3.03
N ARG A 520 -7.61 -11.02 -2.56
CA ARG A 520 -7.92 -12.39 -2.99
C ARG A 520 -8.23 -12.47 -4.48
N ALA A 521 -9.01 -11.53 -5.02
CA ALA A 521 -9.31 -11.43 -6.45
C ALA A 521 -8.05 -11.16 -7.30
N ALA A 522 -7.06 -10.46 -6.73
CA ALA A 522 -5.74 -10.25 -7.33
C ALA A 522 -4.78 -11.44 -7.15
N GLY A 523 -5.22 -12.54 -6.55
CA GLY A 523 -4.45 -13.78 -6.39
C GLY A 523 -3.58 -13.85 -5.13
N LEU A 524 -3.80 -12.98 -4.14
CA LEU A 524 -3.14 -13.11 -2.84
C LEU A 524 -3.86 -14.17 -1.99
N SER A 525 -3.13 -15.21 -1.57
CA SER A 525 -3.65 -16.28 -0.72
C SER A 525 -3.54 -15.97 0.78
N ASP A 526 -2.62 -15.10 1.18
CA ASP A 526 -2.35 -14.74 2.57
C ASP A 526 -2.60 -13.24 2.78
N VAL A 527 -3.87 -12.91 3.02
CA VAL A 527 -4.37 -11.51 3.14
C VAL A 527 -4.64 -11.09 4.59
N GLY A 528 -4.51 -12.02 5.54
CA GLY A 528 -4.71 -11.78 6.96
C GLY A 528 -3.59 -10.95 7.59
N GLY A 529 -3.86 -10.43 8.78
CA GLY A 529 -2.83 -9.78 9.62
C GLY A 529 -1.79 -10.80 10.10
N LEU A 530 -0.66 -10.31 10.64
CA LEU A 530 0.40 -11.15 11.20
C LEU A 530 0.03 -11.87 12.49
#